data_AF-A0A9X8HI35-F1
#
_entry.id   AF-A0A9X8HI35-F1
#
_cell.length_a   1.000
_cell.length_b   1.000
_cell.length_c   1.000
_cell.angle_alpha   90.00
_cell.angle_beta   90.00
_cell.angle_gamma   90.00
#
_symmetry.space_group_name_H-M   'P 1'
#
loop_
_entity.id
_entity.type
_entity.pdbx_description
1 polymer ?
#
loop_
_entity_poly.entity_id
_entity_poly.type
_entity_poly.pdbx_seq_one_letter_code
_entity_poly.pdbx_strand_id
1 'polypeptide(L)'
;MAGNSALKRKRQHNDDEKLNHTASVQFAREIKKIKAFEIQKVVKTLAKDPQNSALTASVEHLKSLDVAHLARRAMLSLGLDPPETKKAKASGSAAAGDNFELKALEASFLKHKRLLPLLNTWKAKAAERANKLFREENVILKQARENSKDDIADFLGENHKKNRPGQRARKQKALMEEQRKSGKAPPPSSTVP
;
A
#
# COMPACT_ATOMS: atom_id res chain seq x y z
N MET A 1 5.39 40.44 6.48
CA MET A 1 5.86 39.94 5.17
C MET A 1 6.95 38.91 5.41
N ALA A 2 7.00 37.85 4.58
CA ALA A 2 7.62 36.52 4.78
C ALA A 2 6.75 35.58 5.63
N GLY A 3 6.04 34.57 5.12
CA GLY A 3 6.25 33.77 3.91
C GLY A 3 6.75 32.39 4.29
N ASN A 4 5.98 31.62 5.08
CA ASN A 4 6.27 30.23 5.45
C ASN A 4 6.08 29.26 4.25
N SER A 5 6.69 29.59 3.12
CA SER A 5 6.48 28.92 1.83
C SER A 5 7.79 28.44 1.23
N ALA A 6 8.53 27.55 1.90
CA ALA A 6 9.53 26.70 1.25
C ALA A 6 10.18 25.74 2.25
N LEU A 7 9.55 24.60 2.50
CA LEU A 7 10.22 23.29 2.71
C LEU A 7 9.11 22.25 2.90
N LYS A 8 8.27 22.09 1.87
CA LYS A 8 7.53 20.82 1.69
C LYS A 8 8.58 19.75 1.43
N ARG A 9 9.15 19.18 2.50
CA ARG A 9 9.94 17.95 2.42
C ARG A 9 9.08 16.95 1.63
N LYS A 10 9.56 16.49 0.47
CA LYS A 10 8.85 15.46 -0.30
C LYS A 10 8.63 14.28 0.64
N ARG A 11 7.39 14.06 1.05
CA ARG A 11 7.01 12.88 1.83
C ARG A 11 7.44 11.67 1.01
N GLN A 12 8.31 10.83 1.56
CA GLN A 12 8.63 9.57 0.91
C GLN A 12 7.38 8.69 1.00
N HIS A 13 6.80 8.38 -0.16
CA HIS A 13 5.68 7.48 -0.25
C HIS A 13 6.18 6.04 -0.10
N ASN A 14 5.53 5.25 0.75
CA ASN A 14 5.78 3.82 0.82
C ASN A 14 5.35 3.16 -0.51
N ASP A 15 5.90 2.00 -0.82
CA ASP A 15 5.58 1.27 -2.06
C ASP A 15 4.10 0.94 -2.18
N ASP A 16 3.41 0.72 -1.04
CA ASP A 16 1.97 0.56 -0.99
C ASP A 16 1.19 1.81 -1.42
N GLU A 17 1.63 2.98 -0.95
CA GLU A 17 1.00 4.25 -1.33
C GLU A 17 1.19 4.50 -2.85
N LYS A 18 2.37 4.15 -3.39
CA LYS A 18 2.65 4.25 -4.83
C LYS A 18 1.80 3.27 -5.64
N LEU A 19 1.65 2.03 -5.16
CA LEU A 19 0.85 0.99 -5.80
C LEU A 19 -0.62 1.41 -5.87
N ASN A 20 -1.17 1.86 -4.73
CA ASN A 20 -2.55 2.33 -4.63
C ASN A 20 -2.79 3.59 -5.48
N HIS A 21 -1.85 4.54 -5.48
CA HIS A 21 -1.96 5.72 -6.33
C HIS A 21 -1.98 5.36 -7.82
N THR A 22 -1.07 4.47 -8.24
CA THR A 22 -0.98 4.04 -9.64
C THR A 22 -2.24 3.30 -10.07
N ALA A 23 -2.77 2.40 -9.22
CA ALA A 23 -4.04 1.72 -9.45
C ALA A 23 -5.17 2.73 -9.61
N SER A 24 -5.29 3.66 -8.66
CA SER A 24 -6.35 4.67 -8.64
C SER A 24 -6.38 5.50 -9.91
N VAL A 25 -5.21 5.99 -10.36
CA VAL A 25 -5.09 6.78 -11.58
C VAL A 25 -5.50 5.97 -12.81
N GLN A 26 -5.10 4.70 -12.90
CA GLN A 26 -5.46 3.84 -14.04
C GLN A 26 -6.95 3.51 -14.06
N PHE A 27 -7.53 3.12 -12.91
CA PHE A 27 -8.96 2.85 -12.78
C PHE A 27 -9.79 4.10 -13.12
N ALA A 28 -9.45 5.26 -12.57
CA ALA A 28 -10.16 6.50 -12.84
C ALA A 28 -10.11 6.89 -14.32
N ARG A 29 -8.94 6.75 -14.98
CA ARG A 29 -8.79 7.01 -16.41
C ARG A 29 -9.67 6.09 -17.25
N GLU A 30 -9.68 4.80 -16.96
CA GLU A 30 -10.43 3.84 -17.75
C GLU A 30 -11.95 3.98 -17.54
N ILE A 31 -12.38 4.17 -16.28
CA ILE A 31 -13.78 4.45 -15.96
C ILE A 31 -14.26 5.73 -16.65
N LYS A 32 -13.43 6.79 -16.70
CA LYS A 32 -13.78 8.04 -17.41
C LYS A 32 -14.01 7.80 -18.91
N LYS A 33 -13.20 6.94 -19.56
CA LYS A 33 -13.40 6.57 -20.97
C LYS A 33 -14.69 5.78 -21.17
N ILE A 34 -14.97 4.80 -20.31
CA ILE A 34 -16.21 4.01 -20.36
C ILE A 34 -17.42 4.93 -20.18
N LYS A 35 -17.39 5.80 -19.17
CA LYS A 35 -18.45 6.78 -18.89
C LYS A 35 -18.72 7.69 -20.10
N ALA A 36 -17.67 8.24 -20.71
CA ALA A 36 -17.81 9.09 -21.90
C ALA A 36 -18.42 8.33 -23.09
N PHE A 37 -18.00 7.07 -23.29
CA PHE A 37 -18.53 6.24 -24.37
C PHE A 37 -20.01 5.91 -24.18
N GLU A 38 -20.42 5.54 -22.96
CA GLU A 38 -21.83 5.27 -22.65
C GLU A 38 -22.70 6.51 -22.83
N ILE A 39 -22.24 7.68 -22.36
CA ILE A 39 -22.95 8.95 -22.58
C ILE A 39 -23.11 9.22 -24.07
N GLN A 40 -22.04 9.08 -24.87
CA GLN A 40 -22.11 9.30 -26.32
C GLN A 40 -23.09 8.34 -27.00
N LYS A 41 -23.14 7.07 -26.56
CA LYS A 41 -24.07 6.07 -27.08
C LYS A 41 -25.52 6.49 -26.83
N VAL A 42 -25.85 6.88 -25.60
CA VAL A 42 -27.21 7.31 -25.22
C VAL A 42 -27.60 8.63 -25.90
N VAL A 43 -26.68 9.59 -26.01
CA VAL A 43 -26.93 10.86 -26.72
C VAL A 43 -27.19 10.64 -28.21
N LYS A 44 -26.46 9.72 -28.86
CA LYS A 44 -26.69 9.37 -30.28
C LYS A 44 -28.07 8.74 -30.50
N THR A 45 -28.58 7.97 -29.53
CA THR A 45 -29.95 7.44 -29.61
C THR A 45 -30.99 8.52 -29.33
N LEU A 46 -30.74 9.40 -28.34
CA LEU A 46 -31.62 10.52 -28.02
C LEU A 46 -31.74 11.52 -29.19
N ALA A 47 -30.68 11.70 -29.99
CA ALA A 47 -30.73 12.53 -31.19
C ALA A 47 -31.76 12.03 -32.24
N LYS A 48 -32.13 10.74 -32.20
CA LYS A 48 -33.17 10.16 -33.07
C LYS A 48 -34.57 10.24 -32.45
N ASP A 49 -34.65 10.31 -31.13
CA ASP A 49 -35.90 10.40 -30.37
C ASP A 49 -35.73 11.36 -29.18
N PRO A 50 -35.84 12.69 -29.43
CA PRO A 50 -35.54 13.70 -28.42
C PRO A 50 -36.53 13.77 -27.25
N GLN A 51 -37.73 13.22 -27.41
CA GLN A 51 -38.79 13.25 -26.40
C GLN A 51 -38.71 12.06 -25.43
N ASN A 52 -37.71 11.20 -25.58
CA ASN A 52 -37.53 10.03 -24.73
C ASN A 52 -37.02 10.42 -23.33
N SER A 53 -37.94 10.52 -22.37
CA SER A 53 -37.64 10.88 -20.98
C SER A 53 -36.71 9.87 -20.29
N ALA A 54 -36.81 8.58 -20.62
CA ALA A 54 -35.97 7.53 -20.03
C ALA A 54 -34.50 7.63 -20.47
N LEU A 55 -34.26 7.92 -21.75
CA LEU A 55 -32.89 8.16 -22.27
C LEU A 55 -32.31 9.44 -21.68
N THR A 56 -33.13 10.48 -21.48
CA THR A 56 -32.71 11.73 -20.83
C THR A 56 -32.27 11.50 -19.39
N ALA A 57 -33.08 10.80 -18.59
CA ALA A 57 -32.73 10.42 -17.21
C ALA A 57 -31.45 9.56 -17.16
N SER A 58 -31.28 8.64 -18.11
CA SER A 58 -30.07 7.81 -18.20
C SER A 58 -28.79 8.64 -18.41
N VAL A 59 -28.85 9.71 -19.22
CA VAL A 59 -27.71 10.63 -19.40
C VAL A 59 -27.40 11.39 -18.11
N GLU A 60 -28.42 11.81 -17.37
CA GLU A 60 -28.24 12.51 -16.09
C GLU A 60 -27.63 11.59 -15.02
N HIS A 61 -28.11 10.34 -14.91
CA HIS A 61 -27.52 9.32 -14.04
C HIS A 61 -26.06 9.03 -14.40
N LEU A 62 -25.75 8.91 -15.70
CA LEU A 62 -24.36 8.74 -16.14
C LEU A 62 -23.51 9.95 -15.76
N LYS A 63 -24.03 11.19 -15.91
CA LYS A 63 -23.32 12.41 -15.53
C LYS A 63 -23.06 12.48 -14.02
N SER A 64 -24.00 12.09 -13.18
CA SER A 64 -23.89 12.13 -11.71
C SER A 64 -22.94 11.08 -11.11
N LEU A 65 -22.58 10.03 -11.85
CA LEU A 65 -21.61 9.02 -11.38
C LEU A 65 -20.26 9.63 -10.94
N ASP A 66 -19.87 9.34 -9.70
CA ASP A 66 -18.55 9.67 -9.18
C ASP A 66 -17.50 8.63 -9.62
N VAL A 67 -16.64 9.05 -10.55
CA VAL A 67 -15.54 8.25 -11.08
C VAL A 67 -14.52 7.86 -10.00
N ALA A 68 -14.26 8.76 -9.05
CA ALA A 68 -13.28 8.50 -7.99
C ALA A 68 -13.83 7.46 -7.00
N HIS A 69 -15.11 7.56 -6.65
CA HIS A 69 -15.80 6.56 -5.83
C HIS A 69 -15.77 5.18 -6.50
N LEU A 70 -16.07 5.12 -7.80
CA LEU A 70 -16.10 3.86 -8.54
C LEU A 70 -14.72 3.22 -8.66
N ALA A 71 -13.68 4.03 -8.92
CA ALA A 71 -12.29 3.58 -8.92
C ALA A 71 -11.88 3.03 -7.55
N ARG A 72 -12.28 3.68 -6.45
CA ARG A 72 -12.08 3.19 -5.08
C ARG A 72 -12.75 1.85 -4.86
N ARG A 73 -14.01 1.71 -5.25
CA ARG A 73 -14.77 0.47 -5.11
C ARG A 73 -14.13 -0.69 -5.90
N ALA A 74 -13.63 -0.42 -7.11
CA ALA A 74 -12.88 -1.39 -7.89
C ALA A 74 -11.61 -1.86 -7.16
N MET A 75 -10.81 -0.94 -6.62
CA MET A 75 -9.59 -1.27 -5.87
C MET A 75 -9.87 -2.06 -4.59
N LEU A 76 -10.90 -1.69 -3.81
CA LEU A 76 -11.30 -2.41 -2.61
C LEU A 76 -11.69 -3.86 -2.91
N SER A 77 -12.35 -4.11 -4.05
CA SER A 77 -12.69 -5.48 -4.48
C SER A 77 -11.46 -6.37 -4.76
N LEU A 78 -10.29 -5.74 -4.96
CA LEU A 78 -9.00 -6.42 -5.17
C LEU A 78 -8.15 -6.51 -3.90
N GLY A 79 -8.66 -6.05 -2.75
CA GLY A 79 -7.89 -5.99 -1.50
C GLY A 79 -6.85 -4.86 -1.45
N LEU A 80 -6.95 -3.88 -2.34
CA LEU A 80 -6.18 -2.64 -2.26
C LEU A 80 -6.94 -1.64 -1.39
N ASP A 81 -6.23 -0.93 -0.51
CA ASP A 81 -6.83 0.08 0.38
C ASP A 81 -6.39 1.51 -0.01
N PRO A 82 -7.00 2.10 -1.05
CA PRO A 82 -6.71 3.47 -1.44
C PRO A 82 -7.28 4.45 -0.40
N PRO A 83 -6.59 5.58 -0.17
CA PRO A 83 -7.03 6.59 0.80
C PRO A 83 -8.45 7.07 0.48
N GLU A 84 -9.22 7.36 1.53
CA GLU A 84 -10.57 7.93 1.40
C GLU A 84 -10.51 9.21 0.56
N THR A 85 -11.16 9.18 -0.59
CA THR A 85 -11.43 10.39 -1.36
C THR A 85 -12.48 11.17 -0.59
N LYS A 86 -12.16 12.42 -0.20
CA LYS A 86 -13.15 13.33 0.41
C LYS A 86 -14.39 13.29 -0.47
N LYS A 87 -15.51 12.75 0.07
CA LYS A 87 -16.76 12.65 -0.67
C LYS A 87 -17.05 14.03 -1.27
N ALA A 88 -17.27 14.09 -2.58
CA ALA A 88 -17.90 15.25 -3.17
C ALA A 88 -19.20 15.48 -2.40
N LYS A 89 -19.41 16.72 -1.93
CA LYS A 89 -20.56 17.14 -1.11
C LYS A 89 -21.82 16.48 -1.69
N ALA A 90 -22.41 15.55 -0.94
CA ALA A 90 -23.61 14.85 -1.38
C ALA A 90 -24.65 15.91 -1.72
N SER A 91 -25.01 16.01 -3.00
CA SER A 91 -26.17 16.80 -3.41
C SER A 91 -27.38 16.16 -2.75
N GLY A 92 -27.84 16.77 -1.66
CA GLY A 92 -28.98 16.29 -0.90
C GLY A 92 -30.23 16.32 -1.78
N SER A 93 -30.76 15.13 -2.04
CA SER A 93 -32.15 14.77 -2.41
C SER A 93 -32.21 13.68 -3.50
N ALA A 94 -31.43 12.61 -3.41
CA ALA A 94 -31.69 11.42 -4.23
C ALA A 94 -32.75 10.57 -3.51
N ALA A 95 -33.86 10.26 -4.19
CA ALA A 95 -34.86 9.37 -3.64
C ALA A 95 -34.24 7.97 -3.40
N ALA A 96 -34.88 7.15 -2.55
CA ALA A 96 -34.38 5.80 -2.28
C ALA A 96 -34.25 4.94 -3.56
N GLY A 97 -35.11 5.19 -4.56
CA GLY A 97 -35.05 4.57 -5.89
C GLY A 97 -33.82 4.96 -6.71
N ASP A 98 -33.50 6.26 -6.78
CA ASP A 98 -32.33 6.77 -7.53
C ASP A 98 -31.01 6.16 -7.02
N ASN A 99 -30.90 5.94 -5.71
CA ASN A 99 -29.74 5.31 -5.11
C ASN A 99 -29.59 3.82 -5.50
N PHE A 100 -30.68 3.11 -5.74
CA PHE A 100 -30.64 1.72 -6.20
C PHE A 100 -30.17 1.64 -7.65
N GLU A 101 -30.72 2.48 -8.52
CA GLU A 101 -30.32 2.56 -9.93
C GLU A 101 -28.86 2.96 -10.08
N LEU A 102 -28.41 3.95 -9.29
CA LEU A 102 -27.00 4.35 -9.29
C LEU A 102 -26.09 3.18 -8.88
N LYS A 103 -26.43 2.43 -7.82
CA LYS A 103 -25.66 1.25 -7.39
C LYS A 103 -25.64 0.14 -8.43
N ALA A 104 -26.75 -0.10 -9.13
CA ALA A 104 -26.81 -1.08 -10.21
C ALA A 104 -25.93 -0.64 -11.39
N LEU A 105 -25.94 0.65 -11.73
CA LEU A 105 -25.10 1.24 -12.74
C LEU A 105 -23.61 1.12 -12.37
N GLU A 106 -23.24 1.42 -11.13
CA GLU A 106 -21.88 1.20 -10.60
C GLU A 106 -21.42 -0.26 -10.76
N ALA A 107 -22.29 -1.21 -10.38
CA ALA A 107 -21.99 -2.63 -10.51
C ALA A 107 -21.80 -3.07 -11.97
N SER A 108 -22.53 -2.46 -12.91
CA SER A 108 -22.37 -2.74 -14.34
C SER A 108 -21.01 -2.26 -14.88
N PHE A 109 -20.54 -1.09 -14.44
CA PHE A 109 -19.22 -0.56 -14.80
C PHE A 109 -18.09 -1.45 -14.29
N LEU A 110 -18.21 -1.99 -13.07
CA LEU A 110 -17.21 -2.91 -12.51
C LEU A 110 -17.12 -4.24 -13.27
N LYS A 111 -18.20 -4.63 -13.97
CA LYS A 111 -18.24 -5.82 -14.83
C LYS A 111 -17.93 -5.50 -16.30
N HIS A 112 -17.59 -4.25 -16.62
CA HIS A 112 -17.44 -3.82 -18.00
C HIS A 112 -16.21 -4.48 -18.66
N LYS A 113 -16.39 -5.00 -19.88
CA LYS A 113 -15.36 -5.77 -20.62
C LYS A 113 -14.02 -5.04 -20.78
N ARG A 114 -14.04 -3.70 -20.88
CA ARG A 114 -12.79 -2.89 -21.00
C ARG A 114 -12.07 -2.74 -19.66
N LEU A 115 -12.78 -2.86 -18.54
CA LEU A 115 -12.19 -2.78 -17.21
C LEU A 115 -11.61 -4.12 -16.77
N LEU A 116 -12.14 -5.24 -17.30
CA LEU A 116 -11.75 -6.59 -16.91
C LEU A 116 -10.24 -6.90 -17.04
N PRO A 117 -9.55 -6.54 -18.14
CA PRO A 117 -8.09 -6.75 -18.24
C PRO A 117 -7.34 -5.98 -17.14
N LEU A 118 -7.76 -4.74 -16.87
CA LEU A 118 -7.17 -3.90 -15.83
C LEU A 118 -7.38 -4.52 -14.45
N LEU A 119 -8.60 -4.98 -14.14
CA LEU A 119 -8.90 -5.69 -12.90
C LEU A 119 -8.02 -6.92 -12.73
N ASN A 120 -7.83 -7.74 -13.77
CA ASN A 120 -6.99 -8.92 -13.71
C ASN A 120 -5.52 -8.59 -13.44
N THR A 121 -4.98 -7.57 -14.13
CA THR A 121 -3.60 -7.11 -13.89
C THR A 121 -3.41 -6.64 -12.44
N TRP A 122 -4.36 -5.87 -11.91
CA TRP A 122 -4.26 -5.36 -10.55
C TRP A 122 -4.55 -6.43 -9.49
N LYS A 123 -5.38 -7.43 -9.80
CA LYS A 123 -5.58 -8.61 -8.96
C LYS A 123 -4.28 -9.40 -8.79
N ALA A 124 -3.53 -9.60 -9.88
CA ALA A 124 -2.23 -10.27 -9.83
C ALA A 124 -1.23 -9.48 -8.97
N LYS A 125 -1.12 -8.16 -9.19
CA LYS A 125 -0.24 -7.30 -8.38
C LYS A 125 -0.62 -7.25 -6.90
N ALA A 126 -1.92 -7.22 -6.60
CA ALA A 126 -2.41 -7.26 -5.22
C ALA A 126 -2.07 -8.60 -4.55
N ALA A 127 -2.18 -9.72 -5.28
CA ALA A 127 -1.79 -11.03 -4.79
C ALA A 127 -0.27 -11.15 -4.57
N GLU A 128 0.55 -10.64 -5.48
CA GLU A 128 2.01 -10.57 -5.30
C GLU A 128 2.40 -9.77 -4.05
N ARG A 129 1.75 -8.61 -3.86
CA ARG A 129 1.92 -7.79 -2.65
C ARG A 129 1.53 -8.57 -1.39
N ALA A 130 0.37 -9.20 -1.38
CA ALA A 130 -0.09 -9.98 -0.22
C ALA A 130 0.90 -11.10 0.12
N ASN A 131 1.37 -11.84 -0.89
CA ASN A 131 2.38 -12.89 -0.71
C ASN A 131 3.71 -12.34 -0.15
N LYS A 132 4.13 -11.15 -0.60
CA LYS A 132 5.33 -10.49 -0.08
C LYS A 132 5.16 -10.14 1.41
N LEU A 133 4.05 -9.51 1.78
CA LEU A 133 3.74 -9.17 3.18
C LEU A 133 3.69 -10.42 4.06
N PHE A 134 3.04 -11.50 3.62
CA PHE A 134 3.01 -12.75 4.36
C PHE A 134 4.41 -13.36 4.56
N ARG A 135 5.31 -13.25 3.57
CA ARG A 135 6.69 -13.74 3.71
C ARG A 135 7.47 -12.89 4.71
N GLU A 136 7.35 -11.58 4.63
CA GLU A 136 8.02 -10.64 5.54
C GLU A 136 7.54 -10.83 6.99
N GLU A 137 6.23 -10.95 7.20
CA GLU A 137 5.63 -11.24 8.50
C GLU A 137 6.12 -12.58 9.06
N ASN A 138 6.16 -13.63 8.24
CA ASN A 138 6.69 -14.93 8.66
C ASN A 138 8.17 -14.88 9.05
N VAL A 139 8.98 -14.06 8.38
CA VAL A 139 10.40 -13.87 8.76
C VAL A 139 10.49 -13.19 10.12
N ILE A 140 9.70 -12.14 10.36
CA ILE A 140 9.65 -11.44 11.65
C ILE A 140 9.20 -12.40 12.77
N LEU A 141 8.17 -13.21 12.53
CA LEU A 141 7.69 -14.19 13.50
C LEU A 141 8.73 -15.28 13.80
N LYS A 142 9.48 -15.73 12.80
CA LYS A 142 10.59 -16.68 13.01
C LYS A 142 11.69 -16.05 13.85
N GLN A 143 12.11 -14.82 13.53
CA GLN A 143 13.13 -14.10 14.27
C GLN A 143 12.69 -13.85 15.72
N ALA A 144 11.43 -13.46 15.95
CA ALA A 144 10.90 -13.28 17.30
C ALA A 144 10.92 -14.59 18.11
N ARG A 145 10.62 -15.73 17.47
CA ARG A 145 10.73 -17.05 18.12
C ARG A 145 12.17 -17.42 18.45
N GLU A 146 13.12 -17.15 17.57
CA GLU A 146 14.54 -17.39 17.82
C GLU A 146 15.05 -16.53 18.98
N ASN A 147 14.79 -15.23 18.95
CA ASN A 147 15.14 -14.32 20.04
C ASN A 147 14.54 -14.77 21.39
N SER A 148 13.27 -15.20 21.41
CA SER A 148 12.65 -15.69 22.64
C SER A 148 13.30 -16.97 23.18
N LYS A 149 13.86 -17.82 22.31
CA LYS A 149 14.59 -19.02 22.74
C LYS A 149 15.94 -18.64 23.33
N ASP A 150 16.63 -17.69 22.72
CA ASP A 150 17.90 -17.18 23.23
C ASP A 150 17.70 -16.53 24.60
N ASP A 151 16.64 -15.72 24.77
CA ASP A 151 16.28 -15.11 26.06
C ASP A 151 15.95 -16.16 27.14
N ILE A 152 15.24 -17.24 26.77
CA ILE A 152 14.94 -18.35 27.68
C ILE A 152 16.20 -19.14 28.04
N ALA A 153 17.08 -19.40 27.07
CA ALA A 153 18.34 -20.10 27.29
C ALA A 153 19.26 -19.30 28.23
N ASP A 154 19.33 -17.97 28.03
CA ASP A 154 20.04 -17.05 28.92
C ASP A 154 19.42 -17.04 30.34
N PHE A 155 18.08 -17.03 30.45
CA PHE A 155 17.38 -17.09 31.74
C PHE A 155 17.59 -18.41 32.50
N LEU A 156 17.55 -19.54 31.79
CA LEU A 156 17.79 -20.86 32.37
C LEU A 156 19.27 -21.14 32.68
N GLY A 157 20.17 -20.22 32.32
CA GLY A 157 21.61 -20.37 32.54
C GLY A 157 22.22 -21.49 31.71
N GLU A 158 21.60 -21.85 30.57
CA GLU A 158 22.19 -22.77 29.62
C GLU A 158 23.41 -22.10 28.99
N ASN A 159 24.57 -22.34 29.60
CA ASN A 159 25.85 -21.83 29.13
C ASN A 159 26.09 -22.29 27.69
N HIS A 160 25.74 -21.45 26.71
CA HIS A 160 26.18 -21.63 25.34
C HIS A 160 27.70 -21.76 25.36
N LYS A 161 28.20 -22.96 25.02
CA LYS A 161 29.63 -23.24 24.90
C LYS A 161 30.20 -22.24 23.88
N LYS A 162 30.84 -21.17 24.37
CA LYS A 162 31.58 -20.24 23.50
C LYS A 162 32.56 -21.08 22.69
N ASN A 163 32.49 -20.97 21.36
CA ASN A 163 33.38 -21.69 20.46
C ASN A 163 34.82 -21.53 20.95
N ARG A 164 35.54 -22.65 20.98
CA ARG A 164 36.90 -22.73 21.51
C ARG A 164 37.71 -21.59 20.89
N PRO A 165 38.27 -20.65 21.67
CA PRO A 165 38.87 -19.45 21.10
C PRO A 165 39.95 -19.84 20.10
N GLY A 166 39.91 -19.22 18.91
CA GLY A 166 40.92 -19.42 17.88
C GLY A 166 42.31 -19.03 18.38
N GLN A 167 43.37 -19.51 17.72
CA GLN A 167 44.75 -19.31 18.20
C GLN A 167 45.09 -17.84 18.49
N ARG A 168 44.59 -16.90 17.66
CA ARG A 168 44.81 -15.46 17.83
C ARG A 168 44.19 -14.91 19.12
N ALA A 169 42.96 -15.33 19.45
CA ALA A 169 42.28 -14.93 20.67
C ALA A 169 42.98 -15.49 21.92
N ARG A 170 43.54 -16.70 21.85
CA ARG A 170 44.33 -17.27 22.94
C ARG A 170 45.65 -16.52 23.15
N LYS A 171 46.35 -16.17 22.06
CA LYS A 171 47.57 -15.35 22.13
C LYS A 171 47.31 -13.98 22.76
N GLN A 172 46.23 -13.30 22.37
CA GLN A 172 45.86 -12.02 22.98
C GLN A 172 45.50 -12.14 24.46
N LYS A 173 44.78 -13.19 24.86
CA LYS A 173 44.45 -13.43 26.26
C LYS A 173 45.69 -13.71 27.10
N ALA A 174 46.61 -14.56 26.61
CA ALA A 174 47.88 -14.84 27.28
C ALA A 174 48.74 -13.58 27.44
N LEU A 175 48.82 -12.76 26.39
CA LEU A 175 49.59 -11.53 26.40
C LEU A 175 49.02 -10.51 27.39
N MET A 176 47.69 -10.38 27.51
CA MET A 176 47.08 -9.54 28.54
C MET A 176 47.30 -10.07 29.97
N GLU A 177 47.36 -11.40 30.15
CA GLU A 177 47.59 -11.99 31.47
C GLU A 177 49.05 -11.85 31.92
N GLU A 178 50.01 -11.96 31.00
CA GLU A 178 51.43 -11.65 31.24
C GLU A 178 51.65 -10.17 31.54
N GLN A 179 50.94 -9.27 30.85
CA GLN A 179 50.98 -7.83 31.16
C GLN A 179 50.40 -7.52 32.56
N ARG A 180 49.36 -8.25 32.99
CA ARG A 180 48.81 -8.11 34.34
C ARG A 180 49.73 -8.66 35.43
N LYS A 181 50.43 -9.78 35.17
CA LYS A 181 51.37 -10.39 36.13
C LYS A 181 52.69 -9.64 36.23
N SER A 182 53.12 -8.94 35.17
CA SER A 182 54.36 -8.15 35.15
C SER A 182 54.22 -6.74 35.74
N GLY A 183 53.02 -6.34 36.20
CA GLY A 183 52.79 -5.06 36.88
C GLY A 183 53.04 -3.82 36.02
N LYS A 184 53.27 -3.96 34.72
CA LYS A 184 53.51 -2.83 33.82
C LYS A 184 52.18 -2.40 33.22
N ALA A 185 51.67 -1.26 33.67
CA ALA A 185 50.46 -0.64 33.13
C ALA A 185 50.55 -0.55 31.59
N PRO A 186 49.44 -0.81 30.86
CA PRO A 186 49.45 -0.66 29.41
C PRO A 186 49.76 0.81 29.05
N PRO A 187 50.54 1.07 27.99
CA PRO A 187 50.76 2.43 27.52
C PRO A 187 49.40 3.06 27.15
N PRO A 188 49.21 4.37 27.40
CA PRO A 188 47.96 5.03 27.10
C PRO A 188 47.65 4.84 25.61
N SER A 189 46.42 4.44 25.31
CA SER A 189 45.91 4.36 23.96
C SER A 189 46.18 5.69 23.26
N SER A 190 47.07 5.67 22.26
CA SER A 190 47.22 6.79 21.34
C SER A 190 45.96 6.87 20.49
N THR A 191 44.99 7.63 20.99
CA THR A 191 43.91 8.20 20.21
C THR A 191 44.50 9.32 19.36
N VAL A 192 44.72 9.11 18.07
CA VAL A 192 44.79 10.21 17.09
C VAL A 192 44.61 9.64 15.67
N PRO A 193 44.18 10.45 14.69
CA PRO A 193 42.83 10.90 14.38
C PRO A 193 42.23 10.21 13.14
#